data_AF-A0A4C1SF60-F1
#
_entry.id   AF-A0A4C1SF60-F1
#
_cell.length_a   1.000
_cell.length_b   1.000
_cell.length_c   1.000
_cell.angle_alpha   90.00
_cell.angle_beta   90.00
_cell.angle_gamma   90.00
#
_symmetry.space_group_name_H-M   'P 1'
#
loop_
_entity.id
_entity.type
_entity.pdbx_description
1 polymer ?
#
loop_
_entity_poly.entity_id
_entity_poly.type
_entity_poly.pdbx_seq_one_letter_code
_entity_poly.pdbx_strand_id
1 'polypeptide(L)'
;MQLIARSRTDISRLLAVMTGHWLIGVHSGRLGLPFNHYYRSCKDRRKEETVFHFLCECPALAVRKKTFLGRYMFSNLSELSESRIGDLLRYLTATGWI
;
A
#
# COMPACT_ATOMS: atom_id res chain seq x y z
N MET A 1 8.18 -17.95 -10.73
CA MET A 1 7.45 -16.77 -11.22
C MET A 1 6.07 -16.72 -10.54
N GLN A 2 5.93 -16.00 -9.41
CA GLN A 2 4.72 -16.11 -8.55
C GLN A 2 3.55 -15.20 -8.94
N LEU A 3 3.77 -14.20 -9.80
CA LEU A 3 2.75 -13.23 -10.21
C LEU A 3 1.74 -13.81 -11.20
N ILE A 4 2.23 -14.51 -12.23
CA ILE A 4 1.40 -15.10 -13.30
C ILE A 4 0.47 -16.23 -12.82
N ALA A 5 0.74 -16.78 -11.63
CA ALA A 5 -0.08 -17.81 -11.00
C ALA A 5 -1.24 -17.24 -10.16
N ARG A 6 -1.43 -15.91 -10.13
CA ARG A 6 -2.48 -15.24 -9.36
C ARG A 6 -3.70 -14.93 -10.22
N SER A 7 -4.83 -14.67 -9.55
CA SER A 7 -6.04 -14.24 -10.24
C SER A 7 -5.82 -12.90 -10.94
N ARG A 8 -6.60 -12.62 -12.00
CA ARG A 8 -6.55 -11.32 -12.70
C ARG A 8 -6.82 -10.16 -11.74
N THR A 9 -7.73 -10.36 -10.78
CA THR A 9 -8.04 -9.38 -9.72
C THR A 9 -6.83 -9.09 -8.85
N ASP A 10 -6.14 -10.12 -8.36
CA ASP A 10 -4.94 -9.94 -7.53
C ASP A 10 -3.81 -9.23 -8.28
N ILE A 11 -3.60 -9.59 -9.55
CA ILE A 11 -2.61 -8.94 -10.41
C ILE A 11 -2.95 -7.45 -10.59
N SER A 12 -4.22 -7.14 -10.89
CA SER A 12 -4.67 -5.75 -11.05
C SER A 12 -4.46 -4.95 -9.77
N ARG A 13 -4.76 -5.54 -8.61
CA ARG A 13 -4.58 -4.89 -7.30
C ARG A 13 -3.11 -4.60 -7.02
N LEU A 14 -2.23 -5.58 -7.22
CA LEU A 14 -0.79 -5.40 -7.07
C LEU A 14 -0.26 -4.29 -7.98
N LEU A 15 -0.65 -4.31 -9.26
CA LEU A 15 -0.21 -3.29 -10.22
C LEU A 15 -0.70 -1.90 -9.82
N ALA A 16 -1.96 -1.77 -9.40
CA ALA A 16 -2.51 -0.50 -8.92
C ALA A 16 -1.69 0.06 -7.74
N VAL A 17 -1.29 -0.78 -6.79
CA VAL A 17 -0.44 -0.36 -5.65
C VAL A 17 0.96 0.02 -6.13
N MET A 18 1.61 -0.87 -6.90
CA MET A 18 3.01 -0.72 -7.28
C MET A 18 3.23 0.49 -8.20
N THR A 19 2.25 0.80 -9.05
CA THR A 19 2.31 1.95 -9.97
C THR A 19 1.67 3.21 -9.40
N GLY A 20 1.06 3.13 -8.22
CA GLY A 20 0.32 4.25 -7.62
C GLY A 20 -0.97 4.62 -8.35
N HIS A 21 -1.46 3.79 -9.28
CA HIS A 21 -2.76 3.92 -9.94
C HIS A 21 -3.89 3.38 -9.05
N TRP A 22 -4.03 4.01 -7.89
CA TRP A 22 -4.99 3.67 -6.85
C TRP A 22 -5.55 4.98 -6.27
N LEU A 23 -6.76 4.94 -5.68
CA LEU A 23 -7.37 6.01 -4.89
C LEU A 23 -6.61 6.41 -3.59
N ILE A 24 -5.40 6.95 -3.72
CA ILE A 24 -4.49 7.37 -2.65
C ILE A 24 -4.06 8.78 -2.99
N GLY A 25 -4.08 9.64 -1.98
CA GLY A 25 -3.33 10.88 -2.05
C GLY A 25 -3.55 11.72 -3.31
N VAL A 26 -2.43 12.21 -3.84
CA VAL A 26 -2.35 13.04 -5.05
C VAL A 26 -3.06 12.41 -6.25
N HIS A 27 -3.07 11.07 -6.40
CA HIS A 27 -3.77 10.43 -7.51
C HIS A 27 -5.29 10.60 -7.40
N SER A 28 -5.87 10.42 -6.22
CA SER A 28 -7.30 10.71 -5.98
C SER A 28 -7.63 12.17 -6.25
N GLY A 29 -6.76 13.09 -5.81
CA GLY A 29 -6.91 14.52 -6.07
C GLY A 29 -6.88 14.85 -7.56
N ARG A 30 -5.95 14.24 -8.33
CA ARG A 30 -5.88 14.38 -9.80
C ARG A 30 -7.13 13.84 -10.51
N LEU A 31 -7.81 12.85 -9.93
CA LEU A 31 -9.06 12.30 -10.46
C LEU A 31 -10.30 13.12 -10.06
N GLY A 32 -10.15 14.24 -9.34
CA GLY A 32 -11.26 15.11 -8.95
C GLY A 32 -12.21 14.49 -7.90
N LEU A 33 -11.77 13.41 -7.24
CA LEU A 33 -12.55 12.79 -6.16
C LEU A 33 -12.51 13.68 -4.91
N PRO A 34 -13.56 13.66 -4.06
CA PRO A 34 -13.56 14.39 -2.80
C PRO A 34 -12.36 13.92 -1.96
N PHE A 35 -11.35 14.78 -1.92
CA PHE A 35 -10.01 14.41 -1.51
C PHE A 35 -9.62 15.19 -0.25
N ASN A 36 -9.47 14.46 0.85
CA ASN A 36 -8.72 14.97 1.99
C ASN A 36 -7.25 14.68 1.70
N HIS A 37 -6.42 15.72 1.63
CA HIS A 37 -4.95 15.61 1.53
C HIS A 37 -4.30 14.89 2.72
N TYR A 38 -5.10 14.49 3.70
CA TYR A 38 -4.68 13.86 4.95
C TYR A 38 -4.84 12.35 4.88
N TYR A 39 -3.87 11.66 5.50
CA TYR A 39 -3.86 10.21 5.57
C TYR A 39 -5.14 9.61 6.14
N ARG A 40 -5.77 8.69 5.40
CA ARG A 40 -6.96 7.98 5.89
C ARG A 40 -6.67 7.07 7.08
N SER A 41 -5.48 6.45 7.13
CA SER A 41 -5.10 5.51 8.21
C SER A 41 -4.59 6.24 9.46
N CYS A 42 -3.45 6.92 9.37
CA CYS A 42 -2.81 7.52 10.54
C CYS A 42 -3.27 8.95 10.85
N LYS A 43 -4.07 9.57 9.97
CA LYS A 43 -4.54 10.96 10.09
C LYS A 43 -3.42 11.99 10.26
N ASP A 44 -2.19 11.63 9.88
CA ASP A 44 -1.07 12.56 9.90
C ASP A 44 -1.30 13.63 8.85
N ARG A 45 -1.41 14.88 9.32
CA ARG A 45 -1.65 16.05 8.47
C ARG A 45 -0.37 16.64 7.88
N ARG A 46 0.80 16.17 8.32
CA ARG A 46 2.11 16.68 7.91
C ARG A 46 2.70 15.96 6.71
N LYS A 47 2.14 14.81 6.33
CA LYS A 47 2.62 14.00 5.22
C LYS A 47 1.53 13.89 4.15
N GLU A 48 1.92 13.93 2.88
CA GLU A 48 1.05 13.59 1.75
C GLU A 48 0.88 12.08 1.65
N GLU A 49 -0.33 11.60 1.36
CA GLU A 49 -0.61 10.17 1.13
C GLU A 49 0.09 9.61 -0.10
N THR A 50 1.10 8.77 0.10
CA THR A 50 1.89 8.14 -0.98
C THR A 50 1.93 6.62 -0.82
N VAL A 51 2.22 5.92 -1.93
CA VAL A 51 2.49 4.47 -1.92
C VAL A 51 3.61 4.14 -0.93
N PHE A 52 4.67 4.95 -0.92
CA PHE A 52 5.80 4.75 -0.02
C PHE A 52 5.37 4.79 1.44
N HIS A 53 4.64 5.81 1.87
CA HIS A 53 4.19 5.84 3.26
C HIS A 53 3.21 4.71 3.57
N PHE A 54 2.25 4.43 2.68
CA PHE A 54 1.29 3.36 2.89
C PHE A 54 1.99 2.01 3.09
N LEU A 55 2.98 1.69 2.26
CA LEU A 55 3.70 0.42 2.32
C LEU A 55 4.79 0.38 3.39
N CYS A 56 5.48 1.49 3.63
CA CYS A 56 6.71 1.54 4.44
C CYS A 56 6.48 2.25 5.77
N GLU A 57 6.01 3.50 5.76
CA GLU A 57 6.09 4.40 6.92
C GLU A 57 4.83 4.52 7.79
N CYS A 58 3.66 4.05 7.34
CA CYS A 58 2.42 4.33 8.04
C CYS A 58 2.36 3.62 9.40
N PRO A 59 2.31 4.34 10.54
CA PRO A 59 2.31 3.71 11.86
C PRO A 59 0.99 2.99 12.15
N ALA A 60 -0.12 3.50 11.64
CA ALA A 60 -1.44 2.86 11.76
C ALA A 60 -1.51 1.48 11.08
N LEU A 61 -0.59 1.20 10.14
CA LEU A 61 -0.49 -0.09 9.47
C LEU A 61 0.66 -0.94 10.01
N ALA A 62 1.38 -0.50 11.05
CA ALA A 62 2.57 -1.18 11.56
C ALA A 62 2.28 -2.61 12.02
N VAL A 63 1.18 -2.83 12.75
CA VAL A 63 0.78 -4.18 13.19
C VAL A 63 0.48 -5.08 11.99
N ARG A 64 -0.27 -4.58 10.99
CA ARG A 64 -0.56 -5.34 9.76
C ARG A 64 0.71 -5.68 8.99
N LYS A 65 1.64 -4.72 8.86
CA LYS A 65 2.95 -4.97 8.24
C LYS A 65 3.72 -6.04 9.00
N LYS A 66 3.72 -6.00 10.33
CA LYS A 66 4.39 -7.04 11.13
C LYS A 66 3.76 -8.41 10.92
N THR A 67 2.42 -8.50 10.91
CA THR A 67 1.67 -9.74 10.74
C THR A 67 1.91 -10.38 9.38
N PHE A 68 1.87 -9.60 8.30
CA PHE A 68 1.91 -10.16 6.94
C PHE A 68 3.28 -10.09 6.29
N LEU A 69 4.08 -9.07 6.58
CA LEU A 69 5.38 -8.78 5.94
C LEU A 69 6.57 -8.93 6.90
N GLY A 70 6.32 -9.29 8.17
CA GLY A 70 7.37 -9.60 9.15
C GLY A 70 8.06 -8.40 9.80
N ARG A 71 7.79 -7.16 9.37
CA ARG A 71 8.40 -5.92 9.89
C ARG A 71 7.35 -4.84 10.20
N TYR A 72 7.61 -3.98 11.18
CA TYR A 72 6.70 -2.87 11.54
C TYR A 72 6.78 -1.68 10.57
N MET A 73 7.97 -1.46 10.01
CA MET A 73 8.31 -0.37 9.09
C MET A 73 9.30 -0.92 8.06
N PHE A 74 9.42 -0.24 6.93
CA PHE A 74 10.47 -0.46 5.94
C PHE A 74 11.18 0.87 5.68
N SER A 75 12.49 0.84 5.45
CA SER A 75 13.30 2.03 5.18
C SER A 75 13.12 2.55 3.75
N ASN A 76 12.89 1.65 2.79
CA ASN A 76 12.71 1.96 1.37
C ASN A 76 11.90 0.85 0.68
N LEU A 77 11.55 1.06 -0.60
CA LEU A 77 10.81 0.07 -1.41
C LEU A 77 11.68 -1.14 -1.81
N SER A 78 13.01 -1.00 -1.82
CA SER A 78 13.91 -2.12 -2.12
C SER A 78 13.82 -3.19 -1.03
N GLU A 79 13.84 -2.79 0.23
CA GLU A 79 13.66 -3.68 1.38
C GLU A 79 12.30 -4.39 1.34
N LEU A 80 11.23 -3.67 0.97
CA LEU A 80 9.91 -4.26 0.80
C LEU A 80 9.87 -5.28 -0.35
N SER A 81 10.62 -5.04 -1.42
CA SER A 81 10.62 -5.88 -2.63
C SER A 81 11.14 -7.31 -2.38
N GLU A 82 11.87 -7.52 -1.28
CA GLU A 82 12.31 -8.83 -0.81
C GLU A 82 11.15 -9.68 -0.24
N SER A 83 10.00 -9.04 0.06
CA SER A 83 8.81 -9.73 0.54
C SER A 83 8.19 -10.60 -0.55
N ARG A 84 7.62 -11.75 -0.17
CA ARG A 84 6.91 -12.59 -1.13
C ARG A 84 5.67 -11.85 -1.64
N ILE A 85 5.38 -11.97 -2.94
CA ILE A 85 4.19 -11.35 -3.55
C ILE A 85 2.90 -11.81 -2.86
N GLY A 86 2.84 -13.08 -2.42
CA GLY A 86 1.69 -13.60 -1.67
C GLY A 86 1.49 -12.92 -0.30
N ASP A 87 2.58 -12.51 0.34
CA ASP A 87 2.55 -11.82 1.63
C ASP A 87 2.10 -10.37 1.45
N LEU A 88 2.60 -9.72 0.40
CA LEU A 88 2.14 -8.40 -0.03
C LEU A 88 0.64 -8.41 -0.36
N LEU A 89 0.15 -9.39 -1.12
CA LEU A 89 -1.29 -9.52 -1.41
C LEU A 89 -2.14 -9.65 -0.14
N ARG A 90 -1.71 -10.49 0.81
CA ARG A 90 -2.41 -10.66 2.08
C ARG A 90 -2.42 -9.37 2.90
N TYR A 91 -1.28 -8.67 2.96
CA TYR A 91 -1.19 -7.36 3.57
C TYR A 91 -2.18 -6.36 2.95
N LEU A 92 -2.17 -6.23 1.63
CA LEU A 92 -3.04 -5.30 0.89
C LEU A 92 -4.52 -5.61 1.16
N THR A 93 -4.91 -6.87 1.07
CA THR A 93 -6.28 -7.32 1.37
C THR A 93 -6.67 -6.97 2.81
N ALA A 94 -5.77 -7.20 3.77
CA ALA A 94 -6.02 -6.88 5.18
C ALA A 94 -6.08 -5.38 5.48
N THR A 95 -5.61 -4.51 4.58
CA THR A 95 -5.77 -3.07 4.76
C THR A 95 -7.21 -2.62 4.58
N GLY A 96 -7.97 -3.29 3.70
CA GLY A 96 -9.34 -2.96 3.33
C GLY A 96 -9.46 -1.78 2.35
N TRP A 97 -8.36 -1.41 1.69
CA TRP A 97 -8.35 -0.25 0.79
C TRP A 97 -8.47 -0.62 -0.70
N ILE A 98 -8.36 -1.91 -1.05
CA ILE A 98 -8.36 -2.43 -2.42
C ILE A 98 -9.15 -3.75 -2.52
#